data_AF-A0A7Y4VP57-F1
#
_entry.id   AF-A0A7Y4VP57-F1
#
_cell.length_a   1.000
_cell.length_b   1.000
_cell.length_c   1.000
_cell.angle_alpha   90.00
_cell.angle_beta   90.00
_cell.angle_gamma   90.00
#
_symmetry.space_group_name_H-M   'P 1'
#
loop_
_entity.id
_entity.type
_entity.pdbx_description
1 polymer ?
#
loop_
_entity_poly.entity_id
_entity_poly.type
_entity_poly.pdbx_seq_one_letter_code
_entity_poly.pdbx_strand_id
1 'polypeptide(L)'
;MAVNKIYIFLDGLFSIVLIPIQFCTTLVLGLIVNLTFGLLLIPISLVWMVFIAPLLGLSWLSGRFLGGRFVVGLLGLPWALLASTFICLMPSMGELESRCAKILLCATWPYSFEFWLFSTGRSGFMELRDGDFSEVLHRAIGRSPLAQTVVDRLMSRESLDAHV
;
A
#
# COMPACT_ATOMS: atom_id res chain seq x y z
N MET A 1 26.20 -45.00 -26.46
CA MET A 1 24.71 -45.07 -26.50
C MET A 1 24.09 -45.73 -25.26
N ALA A 2 24.61 -46.84 -24.72
CA ALA A 2 24.00 -47.53 -23.56
C ALA A 2 23.96 -46.67 -22.27
N VAL A 3 25.03 -45.94 -21.97
CA VAL A 3 25.12 -45.06 -20.79
C VAL A 3 24.01 -44.00 -20.78
N ASN A 4 23.70 -43.41 -21.95
CA ASN A 4 22.65 -42.40 -22.05
C ASN A 4 21.25 -42.98 -21.77
N LYS A 5 21.01 -44.24 -22.16
CA LYS A 5 19.74 -44.92 -21.85
C LYS A 5 19.57 -45.20 -20.36
N ILE A 6 20.66 -45.58 -19.68
CA ILE A 6 20.67 -45.82 -18.24
C ILE A 6 20.42 -44.50 -17.48
N TYR A 7 21.05 -43.40 -17.91
CA TYR A 7 20.84 -42.09 -17.31
C TYR A 7 19.37 -41.64 -17.39
N ILE A 8 18.75 -41.71 -18.58
CA ILE A 8 17.34 -41.32 -18.77
C ILE A 8 16.40 -42.17 -17.91
N PHE A 9 16.69 -43.47 -17.77
CA PHE A 9 15.90 -44.35 -16.92
C PHE A 9 16.00 -43.98 -15.44
N LEU A 10 17.21 -43.71 -14.94
CA LEU A 10 17.42 -43.28 -13.55
C LEU A 10 16.78 -41.92 -13.27
N ASP A 11 16.91 -40.97 -14.20
CA ASP A 11 16.30 -39.64 -14.10
C ASP A 11 14.77 -39.71 -14.05
N GLY A 12 14.15 -40.57 -14.87
CA GLY A 12 12.72 -40.83 -14.80
C GLY A 12 12.28 -41.40 -13.44
N LEU A 13 13.07 -42.33 -12.88
CA LEU A 13 12.79 -42.93 -11.58
C LEU A 13 12.90 -41.91 -10.43
N PHE A 14 13.93 -41.05 -10.44
CA PHE A 14 14.05 -39.96 -9.47
C PHE A 14 12.97 -38.90 -9.63
N SER A 15 12.58 -38.58 -10.87
CA SER A 15 11.54 -37.58 -11.17
C SER A 15 10.18 -37.96 -10.57
N ILE A 16 9.80 -39.24 -10.61
CA ILE A 16 8.55 -39.73 -10.00
C ILE A 16 8.49 -39.42 -8.49
N VAL A 17 9.63 -39.46 -7.80
CA VAL A 17 9.72 -39.19 -6.35
C VAL A 17 9.93 -37.72 -6.04
N LEU A 18 10.77 -37.03 -6.82
CA LEU A 18 11.13 -35.62 -6.57
C LEU A 18 9.99 -34.65 -6.89
N ILE A 19 9.21 -34.89 -7.95
CA ILE A 19 8.09 -34.01 -8.32
C ILE A 19 7.06 -33.84 -7.18
N PRO A 20 6.52 -34.90 -6.55
CA PRO A 20 5.57 -34.72 -5.44
C PRO A 20 6.23 -34.08 -4.21
N ILE A 21 7.50 -34.39 -3.93
CA ILE A 21 8.23 -33.74 -2.82
C ILE A 21 8.40 -32.25 -3.09
N GLN A 22 8.77 -31.86 -4.30
CA GLN A 22 8.88 -30.46 -4.73
C GLN A 22 7.53 -29.75 -4.57
N PHE A 23 6.44 -30.38 -5.00
CA PHE A 23 5.10 -29.82 -4.86
C PHE A 23 4.71 -29.63 -3.39
N CYS A 24 4.92 -30.64 -2.55
CA CYS A 24 4.62 -30.56 -1.12
C CYS A 24 5.48 -29.50 -0.41
N THR A 25 6.78 -29.45 -0.70
CA THR A 25 7.70 -28.49 -0.08
C THR A 25 7.41 -27.06 -0.53
N THR A 26 7.16 -26.82 -1.82
CA THR A 26 6.82 -25.48 -2.31
C THR A 26 5.48 -24.99 -1.77
N LEU A 27 4.46 -25.86 -1.69
CA LEU A 27 3.16 -25.51 -1.14
C LEU A 27 3.25 -25.23 0.36
N VAL A 28 3.81 -26.16 1.14
CA VAL A 28 3.87 -26.04 2.61
C VAL A 28 4.79 -24.89 3.02
N LEU A 29 5.98 -24.79 2.43
CA LEU A 29 6.92 -23.73 2.75
C LEU A 29 6.37 -22.36 2.30
N GLY A 30 5.77 -22.29 1.10
CA GLY A 30 5.14 -21.06 0.62
C GLY A 30 4.02 -20.58 1.55
N LEU A 31 3.19 -21.50 2.06
CA LEU A 31 2.11 -21.17 3.00
C LEU A 31 2.65 -20.73 4.36
N ILE A 32 3.67 -21.40 4.90
CA ILE A 32 4.31 -20.99 6.17
C ILE A 32 4.96 -19.62 6.03
N VAL A 33 5.66 -19.36 4.93
CA VAL A 33 6.31 -18.08 4.65
C VAL A 33 5.26 -16.96 4.52
N ASN A 34 4.19 -17.20 3.76
CA ASN A 34 3.11 -16.22 3.63
C ASN A 34 2.40 -15.96 4.97
N LEU A 35 2.14 -17.01 5.75
CA LEU A 35 1.52 -16.87 7.08
C LEU A 35 2.41 -16.11 8.06
N THR A 36 3.71 -16.40 8.09
CA THR A 36 4.66 -15.71 8.99
C THR A 36 4.84 -14.26 8.63
N PHE A 37 4.95 -13.91 7.34
CA PHE A 37 4.99 -12.52 6.89
C PHE A 37 3.65 -11.80 7.08
N GLY A 38 2.53 -12.46 6.79
CA GLY A 38 1.20 -11.94 7.06
C GLY A 38 0.97 -11.61 8.54
N LEU A 39 1.41 -12.50 9.43
CA LEU A 39 1.33 -12.27 10.88
C LEU A 39 2.22 -11.10 11.32
N LEU A 40 3.38 -10.92 10.70
CA LEU A 40 4.31 -9.82 10.96
C LEU A 40 3.77 -8.46 10.47
N LEU A 41 2.88 -8.46 9.47
CA LEU A 41 2.18 -7.24 9.01
C LEU A 41 1.16 -6.72 10.03
N ILE A 42 0.58 -7.58 10.88
CA ILE A 42 -0.39 -7.17 11.90
C ILE A 42 0.18 -6.11 12.87
N PRO A 43 1.31 -6.34 13.57
CA PRO A 43 1.86 -5.32 14.47
C PRO A 43 2.28 -4.05 13.73
N ILE A 44 2.82 -4.17 12.52
CA ILE A 44 3.22 -3.00 11.71
C ILE A 44 1.98 -2.17 11.33
N SER A 45 0.90 -2.82 10.91
CA SER A 45 -0.36 -2.14 10.60
C SER A 45 -1.01 -1.52 11.84
N LEU A 46 -0.85 -2.13 13.02
CA LEU A 46 -1.33 -1.56 14.28
C LEU A 46 -0.56 -0.27 14.63
N VAL A 47 0.76 -0.25 14.45
CA VAL A 47 1.56 0.98 14.61
C VAL A 47 1.14 2.03 13.59
N TRP A 48 0.87 1.66 12.34
CA TRP A 48 0.35 2.58 11.33
C TRP A 48 -0.99 3.21 11.74
N MET A 49 -1.89 2.45 12.37
CA MET A 49 -3.17 2.97 12.87
C MET A 49 -2.98 4.08 13.92
N VAL A 50 -1.91 4.01 14.72
CA VAL A 50 -1.56 5.05 15.69
C VAL A 50 -1.08 6.34 14.99
N PHE A 51 -0.41 6.23 13.84
CA PHE A 51 0.02 7.39 13.05
C PHE A 51 -1.11 8.02 12.24
N ILE A 52 -1.98 7.19 11.63
CA ILE A 52 -3.02 7.69 10.72
C ILE A 52 -4.14 8.40 11.47
N ALA A 53 -4.52 7.96 12.68
CA ALA A 53 -5.63 8.54 13.41
C ALA A 53 -5.41 10.04 13.76
N PRO A 54 -4.25 10.45 14.31
CA PRO A 54 -3.95 11.87 14.53
C PRO A 54 -3.80 12.64 13.22
N LEU A 55 -3.22 12.03 12.18
CA LEU A 55 -3.07 12.67 10.87
C LEU A 55 -4.43 13.03 10.27
N LEU A 56 -5.37 12.08 10.23
CA LEU A 56 -6.73 12.31 9.75
C LEU A 56 -7.48 13.30 10.64
N GLY A 57 -7.31 13.21 11.96
CA GLY A 57 -7.95 14.12 12.92
C GLY A 57 -7.49 15.57 12.76
N LEU A 58 -6.18 15.80 12.61
CA LEU A 58 -5.63 17.13 12.35
C LEU A 58 -6.05 17.66 10.98
N SER A 59 -6.10 16.78 9.97
CA SER A 59 -6.51 17.17 8.60
C SER A 59 -7.96 17.65 8.61
N TRP A 60 -8.85 16.86 9.23
CA TRP A 60 -10.25 17.23 9.44
C TRP A 60 -10.40 18.55 10.21
N LEU A 61 -9.64 18.74 11.29
CA LEU A 61 -9.67 19.97 12.09
C LEU A 61 -9.23 21.19 11.27
N SER A 62 -8.26 21.03 10.38
CA SER A 62 -7.78 22.09 9.48
C SER A 62 -8.87 22.55 8.49
N GLY A 63 -9.72 21.62 8.03
CA GLY A 63 -10.87 21.91 7.18
C GLY A 63 -11.93 22.73 7.91
N ARG A 64 -12.20 22.40 9.18
CA ARG A 64 -13.29 23.02 9.96
C ARG A 64 -12.94 24.36 10.60
N PHE A 65 -11.70 24.55 11.06
CA PHE A 65 -11.31 25.74 11.82
C PHE A 65 -10.30 26.60 11.06
N LEU A 66 -10.81 27.57 10.30
CA LEU A 66 -10.02 28.50 9.48
C LEU A 66 -8.92 29.23 10.27
N GLY A 67 -9.22 29.71 11.49
CA GLY A 67 -8.30 30.50 12.30
C GLY A 67 -7.10 29.72 12.88
N GLY A 68 -7.24 28.41 13.06
CA GLY A 68 -6.19 27.56 13.63
C GLY A 68 -5.43 26.75 12.59
N ARG A 69 -5.68 26.96 11.29
CA ARG A 69 -4.98 26.26 10.20
C ARG A 69 -3.47 26.37 10.31
N PHE A 70 -2.96 27.51 10.76
CA PHE A 70 -1.52 27.70 10.94
C PHE A 70 -0.95 26.78 12.04
N VAL A 71 -1.60 26.74 13.21
CA VAL A 71 -1.17 25.91 14.35
C VAL A 71 -1.30 24.42 14.01
N VAL A 72 -2.44 24.03 13.43
CA VAL A 72 -2.70 22.65 13.01
C VAL A 72 -1.75 22.24 11.89
N GLY A 73 -1.47 23.12 10.93
CA GLY A 73 -0.49 22.89 9.87
C GLY A 73 0.92 22.71 10.41
N LEU A 74 1.33 23.53 11.39
CA LEU A 74 2.64 23.46 12.03
C LEU A 74 2.85 22.14 12.79
N LEU A 75 1.81 21.61 13.44
CA LEU A 75 1.87 20.32 14.14
C LEU A 75 1.71 19.13 13.19
N GLY A 76 0.83 19.27 12.19
CA GLY A 76 0.50 18.20 11.25
C GLY A 76 1.62 17.91 10.24
N LEU A 77 2.39 18.93 9.83
CA LEU A 77 3.48 18.72 8.86
C LEU A 77 4.60 17.80 9.41
N PRO A 78 5.17 18.02 10.61
CA PRO A 78 6.11 17.07 11.23
C PRO A 78 5.49 15.68 11.41
N TRP A 79 4.22 15.60 11.78
CA TRP A 79 3.52 14.33 11.97
C TRP A 79 3.40 13.55 10.65
N ALA A 80 3.04 14.23 9.55
CA ALA A 80 2.97 13.65 8.22
C ALA A 80 4.35 13.16 7.74
N LEU A 81 5.42 13.90 8.04
CA LEU A 81 6.79 13.48 7.73
C LEU A 81 7.23 12.25 8.52
N LEU A 82 6.92 12.18 9.82
CA LEU A 82 7.19 11.00 10.65
C LEU A 82 6.43 9.77 10.14
N ALA A 83 5.13 9.93 9.85
CA ALA A 83 4.29 8.89 9.28
C ALA A 83 4.82 8.40 7.92
N SER A 84 5.20 9.32 7.02
CA SER A 84 5.81 9.00 5.73
C SER A 84 7.13 8.24 5.87
N THR A 85 8.00 8.67 6.80
CA THR A 85 9.27 8.00 7.09
C THR A 85 9.03 6.59 7.60
N PHE A 86 8.06 6.39 8.51
CA PHE A 86 7.67 5.06 8.99
C PHE A 86 7.21 4.15 7.85
N ILE A 87 6.36 4.63 6.93
CA ILE A 87 5.91 3.85 5.76
C ILE A 87 7.09 3.52 4.83
N CYS A 88 8.05 4.43 4.67
CA CYS A 88 9.23 4.19 3.85
C CYS A 88 10.12 3.07 4.42
N LEU A 89 10.12 2.89 5.73
CA LEU A 89 10.83 1.81 6.42
C LEU A 89 10.04 0.48 6.44
N MET A 90 8.74 0.51 6.15
CA MET A 90 7.91 -0.70 6.09
C MET A 90 8.35 -1.59 4.91
N PRO A 91 8.62 -2.88 5.13
CA PRO A 91 8.99 -3.79 4.04
C PRO A 91 7.84 -3.94 3.04
N SER A 92 8.15 -3.89 1.74
CA SER A 92 7.18 -4.14 0.68
C SER A 92 6.98 -5.64 0.49
N MET A 93 6.16 -6.26 1.35
CA MET A 93 5.82 -7.69 1.29
C MET A 93 4.76 -7.97 0.21
N GLY A 94 4.99 -7.52 -1.03
CA GLY A 94 4.04 -7.65 -2.14
C GLY A 94 2.96 -6.57 -2.22
N GLU A 95 2.68 -5.86 -1.12
CA GLU A 95 1.66 -4.79 -1.08
C GLU A 95 2.20 -3.40 -1.51
N LEU A 96 2.76 -3.29 -2.71
CA LEU A 96 3.31 -2.02 -3.21
C LEU A 96 2.24 -0.92 -3.32
N GLU A 97 1.02 -1.28 -3.71
CA GLU A 97 -0.09 -0.34 -3.90
C GLU A 97 -0.58 0.21 -2.56
N SER A 98 -0.80 -0.65 -1.56
CA SER A 98 -1.12 -0.28 -0.17
C SER A 98 -0.08 0.68 0.40
N ARG A 99 1.22 0.39 0.19
CA ARG A 99 2.31 1.27 0.62
C ARG A 99 2.26 2.63 -0.09
N CYS A 100 2.04 2.64 -1.41
CA CYS A 100 1.94 3.88 -2.18
C CYS A 100 0.74 4.73 -1.72
N ALA A 101 -0.43 4.12 -1.49
CA ALA A 101 -1.61 4.82 -0.99
C ALA A 101 -1.37 5.48 0.37
N LYS A 102 -0.67 4.79 1.29
CA LYS A 102 -0.29 5.36 2.60
C LYS A 102 0.66 6.55 2.46
N ILE A 103 1.66 6.46 1.58
CA ILE A 103 2.59 7.57 1.29
C ILE A 103 1.81 8.76 0.71
N LEU A 104 0.88 8.50 -0.21
CA LEU A 104 0.07 9.52 -0.85
C LEU A 104 -0.87 10.21 0.15
N LEU A 105 -1.41 9.47 1.11
CA LEU A 105 -2.20 10.02 2.21
C LEU A 105 -1.36 10.95 3.10
N CYS A 106 -0.10 10.63 3.36
CA CYS A 106 0.82 11.55 4.07
C CYS A 106 1.21 12.77 3.21
N ALA A 107 1.44 12.56 1.91
CA ALA A 107 1.86 13.62 0.98
C ALA A 107 0.75 14.63 0.68
N THR A 108 -0.51 14.21 0.77
CA THR A 108 -1.68 15.08 0.54
C THR A 108 -2.07 15.94 1.73
N TRP A 109 -1.31 15.92 2.84
CA TRP A 109 -1.49 16.85 3.95
C TRP A 109 -1.53 18.32 3.45
N PRO A 110 -2.50 19.17 3.85
CA PRO A 110 -3.50 19.00 4.91
C PRO A 110 -4.82 18.34 4.49
N TYR A 111 -4.94 17.84 3.26
CA TYR A 111 -6.15 17.25 2.68
C TYR A 111 -6.23 15.71 2.81
N SER A 112 -5.46 15.13 3.73
CA SER A 112 -5.38 13.68 3.94
C SER A 112 -6.74 13.05 4.27
N PHE A 113 -7.62 13.76 4.97
CA PHE A 113 -8.96 13.28 5.35
C PHE A 113 -9.91 13.24 4.15
N GLU A 114 -9.93 14.29 3.34
CA GLU A 114 -10.69 14.37 2.10
C GLU A 114 -10.24 13.28 1.13
N PHE A 115 -8.93 13.08 1.00
CA PHE A 115 -8.37 11.98 0.22
C PHE A 115 -8.80 10.60 0.74
N TRP A 116 -8.81 10.41 2.07
CA TRP A 116 -9.29 9.15 2.66
C TRP A 116 -10.77 8.90 2.38
N LEU A 117 -11.63 9.91 2.53
CA LEU A 117 -13.06 9.80 2.19
C LEU A 117 -13.27 9.47 0.70
N PHE A 118 -12.49 10.09 -0.18
CA PHE A 118 -12.49 9.79 -1.60
C PHE A 118 -12.10 8.33 -1.87
N SER A 119 -11.01 7.86 -1.26
CA SER A 119 -10.53 6.47 -1.44
C SER A 119 -11.51 5.41 -0.94
N THR A 120 -12.37 5.73 0.04
CA THR A 120 -13.37 4.80 0.59
C THR A 120 -14.70 4.83 -0.17
N GLY A 121 -14.80 5.61 -1.26
CA GLY A 121 -16.03 5.76 -2.03
C GLY A 121 -17.15 6.49 -1.28
N ARG A 122 -16.86 7.14 -0.15
CA ARG A 122 -17.82 7.92 0.65
C ARG A 122 -17.96 9.36 0.17
N SER A 123 -17.73 9.58 -1.13
CA SER A 123 -17.56 10.87 -1.80
C SER A 123 -18.82 11.75 -1.90
N GLY A 124 -19.92 11.39 -1.23
CA GLY A 124 -21.13 12.23 -1.17
C GLY A 124 -20.91 13.62 -0.54
N PHE A 125 -19.75 13.87 0.09
CA PHE A 125 -19.37 15.15 0.68
C PHE A 125 -18.50 16.05 -0.21
N MET A 126 -18.06 15.57 -1.38
CA MET A 126 -17.03 16.23 -2.17
C MET A 126 -17.65 17.07 -3.29
N GLU A 127 -18.32 18.15 -2.89
CA GLU A 127 -18.60 19.32 -3.75
C GLU A 127 -17.40 20.29 -3.74
N LEU A 128 -16.21 19.79 -3.38
CA LEU A 128 -14.94 20.47 -3.58
C LEU A 128 -14.69 20.47 -5.08
N ARG A 129 -14.93 21.62 -5.73
CA ARG A 129 -14.50 21.97 -7.11
C ARG A 129 -13.52 20.94 -7.67
N ASP A 130 -14.00 20.02 -8.51
CA ASP A 130 -13.24 18.88 -9.05
C ASP A 130 -11.85 19.25 -9.64
N GLY A 131 -11.67 20.51 -10.04
CA GLY A 131 -10.38 21.05 -10.50
C GLY A 131 -9.32 21.23 -9.42
N ASP A 132 -9.68 21.68 -8.21
CA ASP A 132 -8.69 22.04 -7.18
C ASP A 132 -8.06 20.78 -6.55
N PHE A 133 -8.84 19.72 -6.35
CA PHE A 133 -8.33 18.51 -5.71
C PHE A 133 -7.42 17.69 -6.62
N SER A 134 -7.79 17.51 -7.89
CA SER A 134 -6.96 16.80 -8.87
C SER A 134 -5.61 17.50 -9.06
N GLU A 135 -5.60 18.84 -9.09
CA GLU A 135 -4.36 19.61 -9.17
C GLU A 135 -3.49 19.45 -7.91
N VAL A 136 -4.08 19.48 -6.72
CA VAL A 136 -3.37 19.21 -5.46
C VAL A 136 -2.78 17.80 -5.45
N LEU A 137 -3.54 16.82 -5.94
CA LEU A 137 -3.09 15.43 -6.07
C LEU A 137 -1.89 15.33 -7.02
N HIS A 138 -1.99 15.90 -8.22
CA HIS A 138 -0.90 15.93 -9.20
C HIS A 138 0.34 16.65 -8.68
N ARG A 139 0.18 17.73 -7.90
CA ARG A 139 1.29 18.42 -7.25
C ARG A 139 1.93 17.58 -6.13
N ALA A 140 1.13 16.93 -5.29
CA ALA A 140 1.60 16.10 -4.19
C ALA A 140 2.36 14.84 -4.67
N ILE A 141 1.97 14.31 -5.83
CA ILE A 141 2.54 13.09 -6.43
C ILE A 141 3.88 13.34 -7.12
N GLY A 142 4.13 14.57 -7.55
CA GLY A 142 5.29 14.89 -8.37
C GLY A 142 5.29 14.10 -9.69
N ARG A 143 6.49 13.75 -10.18
CA ARG A 143 6.66 13.01 -11.45
C ARG A 143 6.81 11.49 -11.27
N SER A 144 6.33 10.92 -10.16
CA SER A 144 6.44 9.48 -9.91
C SER A 144 5.43 8.70 -10.78
N PRO A 145 5.87 7.82 -11.69
CA PRO A 145 4.96 7.08 -12.57
C PRO A 145 4.05 6.12 -11.80
N LEU A 146 4.54 5.52 -10.69
CA LEU A 146 3.75 4.60 -9.87
C LEU A 146 2.59 5.31 -9.15
N ALA A 147 2.85 6.51 -8.64
CA ALA A 147 1.82 7.29 -7.97
C ALA A 147 0.79 7.86 -8.97
N GLN A 148 1.21 8.12 -10.22
CA GLN A 148 0.27 8.40 -11.31
C GLN A 148 -0.64 7.20 -11.58
N THR A 149 -0.11 5.98 -11.68
CA THR A 149 -0.94 4.77 -11.87
C THR A 149 -1.94 4.57 -10.73
N VAL A 150 -1.53 4.80 -9.48
CA VAL A 150 -2.43 4.73 -8.32
C VAL A 150 -3.54 5.78 -8.42
N VAL A 151 -3.22 7.00 -8.87
CA VAL A 151 -4.24 8.03 -9.08
C VAL A 151 -5.15 7.71 -10.25
N ASP A 152 -4.61 7.25 -11.37
CA ASP A 152 -5.42 6.91 -12.53
C ASP A 152 -6.42 5.81 -12.18
N ARG A 153 -6.00 4.81 -11.39
CA ARG A 153 -6.89 3.76 -10.84
C ARG A 153 -7.92 4.30 -9.84
N LEU A 154 -7.51 5.20 -8.95
CA LEU A 154 -8.42 5.86 -8.03
C LEU A 154 -9.47 6.71 -8.78
N MET A 155 -9.07 7.41 -9.84
CA MET A 155 -9.94 8.24 -10.67
C MET A 155 -10.86 7.38 -11.56
N SER A 156 -10.40 6.22 -12.02
CA SER A 156 -11.24 5.25 -12.74
C SER A 156 -12.25 4.53 -11.84
N ARG A 157 -12.19 4.75 -10.51
CA ARG A 157 -12.97 4.03 -9.48
C ARG A 157 -12.76 2.52 -9.51
N GLU A 158 -11.67 2.04 -10.10
CA GLU A 158 -11.27 0.65 -9.96
C GLU A 158 -10.79 0.45 -8.53
N SER A 159 -11.34 -0.55 -7.83
CA SER A 159 -10.83 -0.91 -6.51
C SER A 159 -9.36 -1.30 -6.66
N LEU A 160 -8.48 -0.69 -5.87
CA LEU A 160 -7.04 -1.00 -5.89
C LEU A 160 -6.75 -2.50 -5.73
N ASP A 161 -7.66 -3.25 -5.10
CA ASP A 161 -7.52 -4.68 -4.85
C ASP A 161 -8.06 -5.59 -5.98
N ALA A 162 -8.52 -5.06 -7.13
CA ALA A 162 -9.22 -5.86 -8.15
C ALA A 162 -8.35 -6.91 -8.89
N HIS A 163 -7.03 -6.92 -8.68
CA HIS A 163 -6.11 -7.74 -9.48
C HIS A 163 -5.07 -8.55 -8.67
N VAL A 164 -5.36 -8.89 -7.42
CA VAL A 164 -4.58 -9.90 -6.66
C VAL A 164 -5.43 -11.14 -6.40
#